data_AF-A0A6I0E387-F1
#
_entry.id   AF-A0A6I0E387-F1
#
_cell.length_a   1.000
_cell.length_b   1.000
_cell.length_c   1.000
_cell.angle_alpha   90.00
_cell.angle_beta   90.00
_cell.angle_gamma   90.00
#
_symmetry.space_group_name_H-M   'P 1'
#
loop_
_entity.id
_entity.type
_entity.pdbx_description
1 polymer ?
#
loop_
_entity_poly.entity_id
_entity_poly.type
_entity_poly.pdbx_seq_one_letter_code
_entity_poly.pdbx_strand_id
1 'polypeptide(L)'
;MAQTINVNLTFNHAMQSNVNFVSNFKQDFTYCISRFNAKVVFNDDSKVDTPFDYHFIVVSNSDFYDSAFSTSLKDFIGDDRKTFVILLDPIKTSSDKIAIKRFVNYIFWDQVVETGESRLYRKDDKSTVHFYWERLSDIVFDILDTGNSKKGIVYLAQTDDSQNQDRDNIKRDLSDLGYLVKPEKLISNNFEESITQVKESLSNSELIIHLIPSTYSEYFSGKGLSIVEHQCNISAKHINKGGKSLHRIIWIPSDFEVIDEQNQIFIEKIQRDHEHSNNTTVLKVNLEDLKKIYRKILLGDNTLKEDNLLLPDLYVIADQDQSPLTNKIDNEAKNAGLKFGVNYKGISYNEHLKYLASAQVVILNYSQENSQWINVKVHDILKSPGLEVSKPKKKLILIKHSKDLDTRHFEMYFNEIHVVDANNLKLNILS
;
A
#
# COMPACT_ATOMS: atom_id res chain seq x y z
N MET A 1 -11.98 13.33 -39.60
CA MET A 1 -10.59 13.04 -40.02
C MET A 1 -9.93 12.28 -38.88
N ALA A 2 -9.09 11.27 -39.18
CA ALA A 2 -8.31 10.60 -38.14
C ALA A 2 -7.44 11.63 -37.41
N GLN A 3 -7.43 11.60 -36.08
CA GLN A 3 -6.57 12.47 -35.27
C GLN A 3 -5.11 12.12 -35.57
N THR A 4 -4.29 13.10 -35.90
CA THR A 4 -2.84 12.92 -36.03
C THR A 4 -2.18 13.39 -34.75
N ILE A 5 -1.33 12.54 -34.18
CA ILE A 5 -0.57 12.78 -32.95
C ILE A 5 0.90 12.93 -33.34
N ASN A 6 1.47 14.09 -33.11
CA ASN A 6 2.87 14.40 -33.39
C ASN A 6 3.71 14.14 -32.15
N VAL A 7 4.64 13.19 -32.23
CA VAL A 7 5.51 12.80 -31.11
C VAL A 7 6.94 13.21 -31.44
N ASN A 8 7.52 14.09 -30.63
CA ASN A 8 8.96 14.33 -30.64
C ASN A 8 9.65 13.27 -29.80
N LEU A 9 10.70 12.63 -30.30
CA LEU A 9 11.41 11.56 -29.62
C LEU A 9 12.87 11.93 -29.42
N THR A 10 13.33 11.88 -28.17
CA THR A 10 14.73 12.13 -27.79
C THR A 10 15.33 10.90 -27.15
N PHE A 11 16.48 10.45 -27.65
CA PHE A 11 17.20 9.28 -27.14
C PHE A 11 18.67 9.34 -27.56
N ASN A 12 19.53 8.57 -26.89
CA ASN A 12 20.94 8.52 -27.25
C ASN A 12 21.20 7.66 -28.50
N HIS A 13 21.49 8.30 -29.64
CA HIS A 13 21.81 7.62 -30.90
C HIS A 13 23.14 6.87 -30.89
N ALA A 14 24.06 7.19 -29.97
CA ALA A 14 25.33 6.48 -29.86
C ALA A 14 25.16 5.06 -29.29
N MET A 15 24.05 4.78 -28.61
CA MET A 15 23.78 3.47 -28.00
C MET A 15 22.89 2.61 -28.89
N GLN A 16 23.46 1.55 -29.48
CA GLN A 16 22.73 0.63 -30.36
C GLN A 16 21.52 -0.03 -29.68
N SER A 17 21.60 -0.27 -28.36
CA SER A 17 20.48 -0.78 -27.56
C SER A 17 19.27 0.16 -27.60
N ASN A 18 19.49 1.46 -27.47
CA ASN A 18 18.44 2.47 -27.51
C ASN A 18 17.85 2.59 -28.91
N VAL A 19 18.70 2.60 -29.95
CA VAL A 19 18.27 2.61 -31.36
C VAL A 19 17.36 1.42 -31.66
N ASN A 20 17.74 0.22 -31.24
CA ASN A 20 16.96 -0.99 -31.45
C ASN A 20 15.61 -0.95 -30.71
N PHE A 21 15.62 -0.50 -29.44
CA PHE A 21 14.40 -0.36 -28.65
C PHE A 21 13.44 0.65 -29.30
N VAL A 22 13.95 1.84 -29.65
CA VAL A 22 13.17 2.92 -30.27
C VAL A 22 12.56 2.50 -31.60
N SER A 23 13.30 1.77 -32.43
CA SER A 23 12.79 1.27 -33.72
C SER A 23 11.56 0.37 -33.53
N ASN A 24 11.66 -0.60 -32.60
CA ASN A 24 10.54 -1.47 -32.24
C ASN A 24 9.38 -0.68 -31.63
N PHE A 25 9.68 0.19 -30.66
CA PHE A 25 8.70 1.04 -29.98
C PHE A 25 7.89 1.87 -30.98
N LYS A 26 8.53 2.54 -31.94
CA LYS A 26 7.82 3.33 -32.97
C LYS A 26 6.83 2.48 -33.77
N GLN A 27 7.26 1.30 -34.22
CA GLN A 27 6.41 0.38 -35.00
C GLN A 27 5.20 -0.07 -34.17
N ASP A 28 5.45 -0.54 -32.95
CA ASP A 28 4.44 -1.15 -32.10
C ASP A 28 3.48 -0.09 -31.52
N PHE A 29 3.99 1.11 -31.21
CA PHE A 29 3.18 2.26 -30.79
C PHE A 29 2.27 2.74 -31.92
N THR A 30 2.79 2.84 -33.14
CA THR A 30 1.98 3.16 -34.34
C THR A 30 0.87 2.15 -34.53
N TYR A 31 1.18 0.86 -34.37
CA TYR A 31 0.21 -0.21 -34.45
C TYR A 31 -0.91 -0.04 -33.42
N CYS A 32 -0.58 0.22 -32.15
CA CYS A 32 -1.60 0.41 -31.11
C CYS A 32 -2.45 1.66 -31.32
N ILE A 33 -1.86 2.81 -31.67
CA ILE A 33 -2.61 4.05 -31.97
C ILE A 33 -3.57 3.85 -33.15
N SER A 34 -3.17 3.08 -34.17
CA SER A 34 -4.02 2.83 -35.34
C SER A 34 -5.33 2.12 -35.01
N ARG A 35 -5.38 1.34 -33.90
CA ARG A 35 -6.60 0.67 -33.43
C ARG A 35 -7.66 1.66 -32.91
N PHE A 36 -7.27 2.89 -32.60
CA PHE A 36 -8.15 3.95 -32.12
C PHE A 36 -8.51 4.97 -33.21
N ASN A 37 -8.32 4.63 -34.49
CA ASN A 37 -8.59 5.53 -35.62
C ASN A 37 -7.79 6.86 -35.55
N ALA A 38 -6.60 6.80 -34.94
CA ALA A 38 -5.63 7.86 -34.88
C ALA A 38 -4.36 7.47 -35.66
N LYS A 39 -3.53 8.46 -35.98
CA LYS A 39 -2.23 8.30 -36.63
C LYS A 39 -1.16 8.94 -35.77
N VAL A 40 0.05 8.38 -35.78
CA VAL A 40 1.21 8.97 -35.12
C VAL A 40 2.26 9.36 -36.14
N VAL A 41 2.91 10.50 -35.92
CA VAL A 41 4.07 10.97 -36.68
C VAL A 41 5.20 11.19 -35.69
N PHE A 42 6.32 10.50 -35.89
CA PHE A 42 7.52 10.66 -35.05
C PHE A 42 8.50 11.63 -35.69
N ASN A 43 9.02 12.56 -34.88
CA ASN A 43 10.15 13.41 -35.23
C ASN A 43 11.29 13.12 -34.26
N ASP A 44 12.47 12.77 -34.77
CA ASP A 44 13.64 12.48 -33.94
C ASP A 44 14.42 13.78 -33.68
N ASP A 45 14.65 14.09 -32.41
CA ASP A 45 15.43 15.24 -31.93
C ASP A 45 15.09 16.57 -32.61
N SER A 46 13.81 16.77 -32.91
CA SER A 46 13.40 17.99 -33.58
C SER A 46 13.65 19.18 -32.67
N LYS A 47 14.33 20.21 -33.21
CA LYS A 47 14.58 21.47 -32.50
C LYS A 47 13.23 22.02 -32.04
N VAL A 48 13.25 22.67 -30.88
CA VAL A 48 12.13 23.24 -30.09
C VAL A 48 11.03 23.98 -30.89
N ASP A 49 11.27 24.31 -32.17
CA ASP A 49 10.37 25.08 -33.04
C ASP A 49 9.37 24.25 -33.88
N THR A 50 9.46 22.91 -33.92
CA THR A 50 8.43 22.08 -34.58
C THR A 50 7.28 21.78 -33.61
N PRO A 51 6.02 22.09 -33.95
CA PRO A 51 4.89 21.81 -33.06
C PRO A 51 4.72 20.30 -32.88
N PHE A 52 4.76 19.83 -31.64
CA PHE A 52 4.49 18.46 -31.24
C PHE A 52 3.34 18.41 -30.22
N ASP A 53 2.62 17.29 -30.22
CA ASP A 53 1.55 17.00 -29.25
C ASP A 53 2.15 16.39 -27.97
N TYR A 54 3.14 15.51 -28.12
CA TYR A 54 3.86 14.86 -27.01
C TYR A 54 5.37 14.81 -27.27
N HIS A 55 6.16 14.79 -26.21
CA HIS A 55 7.61 14.58 -26.22
C HIS A 55 7.94 13.32 -25.43
N PHE A 56 8.54 12.33 -26.07
CA PHE A 56 9.02 11.12 -25.42
C PHE A 56 10.53 11.16 -25.28
N ILE A 57 11.03 10.84 -24.08
CA ILE A 57 12.45 10.79 -23.76
C ILE A 57 12.78 9.35 -23.38
N VAL A 58 13.56 8.64 -24.19
CA VAL A 58 13.99 7.26 -23.90
C VAL A 58 15.38 7.30 -23.26
N VAL A 59 15.51 6.73 -22.06
CA VAL A 59 16.75 6.78 -21.29
C VAL A 59 17.06 5.45 -20.61
N SER A 60 18.36 5.17 -20.55
CA SER A 60 19.01 4.13 -19.76
C SER A 60 20.01 4.75 -18.79
N ASN A 61 20.46 3.99 -17.81
CA ASN A 61 21.42 4.42 -16.81
C ASN A 61 22.78 4.69 -17.48
N SER A 62 23.11 3.94 -18.53
CA SER A 62 24.33 4.16 -19.32
C SER A 62 24.35 5.50 -20.05
N ASP A 63 23.19 6.07 -20.37
CA ASP A 63 23.11 7.35 -21.07
C ASP A 63 23.62 8.52 -20.22
N PHE A 64 23.68 8.35 -18.89
CA PHE A 64 24.24 9.37 -17.99
C PHE A 64 25.76 9.41 -17.98
N TYR A 65 26.44 8.41 -18.55
CA TYR A 65 27.89 8.45 -18.80
C TYR A 65 28.24 9.22 -20.08
N ASP A 66 27.27 9.48 -20.96
CA ASP A 66 27.42 10.36 -22.11
C ASP A 66 27.22 11.82 -21.68
N SER A 67 28.32 12.60 -21.66
CA SER A 67 28.29 13.98 -21.21
C SER A 67 27.48 14.90 -22.12
N ALA A 68 27.41 14.62 -23.43
CA ALA A 68 26.64 15.43 -24.37
C ALA A 68 25.14 15.18 -24.17
N PHE A 69 24.73 13.91 -24.10
CA PHE A 69 23.34 13.54 -23.90
C PHE A 69 22.83 13.95 -22.50
N SER A 70 23.62 13.69 -21.45
CA SER A 70 23.32 14.11 -20.07
C SER A 70 23.15 15.63 -19.94
N THR A 71 23.96 16.43 -20.65
CA THR A 71 23.81 17.90 -20.66
C THR A 71 22.52 18.32 -21.37
N SER A 72 22.19 17.68 -22.50
CA SER A 72 20.94 17.98 -23.22
C SER A 72 19.68 17.75 -22.35
N LEU A 73 19.68 16.72 -21.50
CA LEU A 73 18.59 16.42 -20.57
C LEU A 73 18.51 17.37 -19.37
N LYS A 74 19.64 17.96 -18.95
CA LYS A 74 19.65 18.94 -17.85
C LYS A 74 18.99 20.25 -18.28
N ASP A 75 19.32 20.70 -19.48
CA ASP A 75 18.82 21.95 -20.05
C ASP A 75 17.43 21.79 -20.69
N PHE A 76 16.89 20.56 -20.69
CA PHE A 76 15.57 20.28 -21.25
C PHE A 76 14.46 21.00 -20.46
N ILE A 77 13.73 21.84 -21.18
CA ILE A 77 12.51 22.51 -20.73
C ILE A 77 11.36 21.96 -21.58
N GLY A 78 10.64 20.98 -21.03
CA GLY A 78 9.46 20.40 -21.66
C GLY A 78 8.18 20.88 -20.99
N ASP A 79 7.05 20.79 -21.71
CA ASP A 79 5.73 20.86 -21.10
C ASP A 79 5.51 19.61 -20.27
N ASP A 80 5.39 19.81 -18.96
CA ASP A 80 5.19 18.79 -17.92
C ASP A 80 4.03 17.81 -18.21
N ARG A 81 3.00 18.25 -18.93
CA ARG A 81 1.82 17.42 -19.26
C ARG A 81 1.96 16.67 -20.58
N LYS A 82 2.93 17.05 -21.41
CA LYS A 82 3.15 16.47 -22.74
C LYS A 82 4.45 15.68 -22.84
N THR A 83 5.25 15.71 -21.78
CA THR A 83 6.56 15.05 -21.75
C THR A 83 6.48 13.75 -20.97
N PHE A 84 6.81 12.64 -21.62
CA PHE A 84 6.89 11.31 -21.03
C PHE A 84 8.31 10.77 -21.10
N VAL A 85 8.76 10.12 -20.03
CA VAL A 85 10.07 9.49 -19.96
C VAL A 85 9.91 7.99 -19.95
N ILE A 86 10.61 7.30 -20.85
CA ILE A 86 10.62 5.85 -20.97
C ILE A 86 11.96 5.37 -20.37
N LEU A 87 11.88 4.67 -19.24
CA LEU A 87 13.03 4.15 -18.52
C LEU A 87 13.32 2.72 -18.97
N LEU A 88 14.54 2.44 -19.41
CA LEU A 88 14.97 1.13 -19.89
C LEU A 88 15.65 0.27 -18.82
N ASP A 89 16.12 0.89 -17.73
CA ASP A 89 16.76 0.25 -16.58
C ASP A 89 16.68 1.19 -15.34
N PRO A 90 17.08 0.73 -14.13
CA PRO A 90 17.09 1.59 -12.96
C PRO A 90 18.13 2.71 -13.07
N ILE A 91 17.68 3.96 -12.96
CA ILE A 91 18.56 5.12 -12.94
C ILE A 91 19.16 5.28 -11.55
N LYS A 92 20.45 4.94 -11.42
CA LYS A 92 21.20 4.98 -10.15
C LYS A 92 21.86 6.34 -9.87
N THR A 93 21.69 7.31 -10.77
CA THR A 93 22.38 8.58 -10.66
C THR A 93 21.76 9.44 -9.56
N SER A 94 22.58 9.82 -8.59
CA SER A 94 22.21 10.66 -7.45
C SER A 94 22.07 12.14 -7.79
N SER A 95 22.26 12.55 -9.04
CA SER A 95 22.23 13.97 -9.38
C SER A 95 20.79 14.49 -9.38
N ASP A 96 20.47 15.32 -8.40
CA ASP A 96 19.21 16.06 -8.24
C ASP A 96 18.86 17.02 -9.41
N LYS A 97 19.67 17.04 -10.47
CA LYS A 97 19.57 17.99 -11.61
C LYS A 97 19.02 17.38 -12.88
N ILE A 98 18.50 16.15 -12.86
CA ILE A 98 17.99 15.53 -14.09
C ILE A 98 16.49 15.85 -14.21
N ALA A 99 16.14 16.53 -15.30
CA ALA A 99 14.77 16.92 -15.64
C ALA A 99 13.77 15.75 -15.57
N ILE A 100 14.21 14.53 -15.83
CA ILE A 100 13.35 13.35 -16.01
C ILE A 100 12.42 13.07 -14.83
N LYS A 101 12.82 13.38 -13.59
CA LYS A 101 11.97 13.12 -12.42
C LYS A 101 10.73 14.01 -12.39
N ARG A 102 10.75 15.14 -13.11
CA ARG A 102 9.64 16.10 -13.19
C ARG A 102 8.53 15.63 -14.13
N PHE A 103 8.77 14.60 -14.94
CA PHE A 103 7.87 14.14 -15.99
C PHE A 103 7.21 12.80 -15.60
N VAL A 104 6.21 12.40 -16.39
CA VAL A 104 5.55 11.11 -16.21
C VAL A 104 6.46 10.01 -16.74
N ASN A 105 6.69 8.98 -15.92
CA ASN A 105 7.63 7.90 -16.24
C ASN A 105 6.88 6.61 -16.60
N TYR A 106 7.35 5.95 -17.65
CA TYR A 106 6.95 4.59 -18.02
C TYR A 106 8.16 3.67 -17.89
N ILE A 107 8.04 2.69 -16.99
CA ILE A 107 9.11 1.76 -16.65
C ILE A 107 9.01 0.55 -17.58
N PHE A 108 10.02 0.33 -18.42
CA PHE A 108 10.10 -0.81 -19.34
C PHE A 108 11.03 -1.90 -18.81
N TRP A 109 11.14 -2.06 -17.49
CA TRP A 109 11.99 -3.07 -16.88
C TRP A 109 11.45 -3.49 -15.50
N ASP A 110 11.86 -4.66 -15.03
CA ASP A 110 11.65 -5.11 -13.65
C ASP A 110 12.95 -5.63 -13.03
N GLN A 111 12.92 -5.91 -11.73
CA GLN A 111 13.94 -6.71 -11.06
C GLN A 111 13.38 -8.07 -10.69
N VAL A 112 14.12 -9.13 -11.02
CA VAL A 112 13.80 -10.49 -10.56
C VAL A 112 13.98 -10.54 -9.05
N VAL A 113 12.95 -10.94 -8.32
CA VAL A 113 12.94 -10.92 -6.85
C VAL A 113 14.06 -11.80 -6.28
N GLU A 114 14.30 -12.97 -6.88
CA GLU A 114 15.25 -13.96 -6.40
C GLU A 114 16.72 -13.57 -6.65
N THR A 115 16.99 -12.86 -7.74
CA THR A 115 18.38 -12.58 -8.18
C THR A 115 18.74 -11.10 -8.09
N GLY A 116 17.76 -10.21 -8.00
CA GLY A 116 17.93 -8.75 -8.11
C GLY A 116 18.34 -8.27 -9.51
N GLU A 117 18.39 -9.16 -10.49
CA GLU A 117 18.79 -8.79 -11.86
C GLU A 117 17.70 -7.97 -12.53
N SER A 118 18.10 -6.85 -13.15
CA SER A 118 17.18 -6.01 -13.92
C SER A 118 16.94 -6.63 -15.30
N ARG A 119 15.67 -6.78 -15.69
CA ARG A 119 15.27 -7.28 -17.01
C ARG A 119 14.50 -6.21 -17.77
N LEU A 120 14.95 -5.90 -18.98
CA LEU A 120 14.24 -5.03 -19.91
C LEU A 120 13.04 -5.78 -20.52
N TYR A 121 11.90 -5.11 -20.63
CA TYR A 121 10.73 -5.61 -21.32
C TYR A 121 10.93 -5.60 -22.81
N ARG A 122 10.76 -6.77 -23.44
CA ARG A 122 11.04 -6.99 -24.85
C ARG A 122 9.93 -7.80 -25.51
N LYS A 123 9.60 -7.45 -26.75
CA LYS A 123 8.55 -8.15 -27.49
C LYS A 123 8.95 -9.55 -27.98
N ASP A 124 10.25 -9.76 -28.17
CA ASP A 124 10.86 -11.02 -28.62
C ASP A 124 11.19 -11.97 -27.46
N ASP A 125 11.09 -11.51 -26.22
CA ASP A 125 11.29 -12.33 -25.02
C ASP A 125 9.94 -12.79 -24.45
N LYS A 126 9.71 -14.11 -24.47
CA LYS A 126 8.46 -14.71 -23.95
C LYS A 126 8.21 -14.40 -22.47
N SER A 127 9.26 -14.16 -21.68
CA SER A 127 9.14 -13.86 -20.26
C SER A 127 8.71 -12.43 -19.98
N THR A 128 8.94 -11.50 -20.90
CA THR A 128 8.65 -10.06 -20.69
C THR A 128 7.72 -9.43 -21.74
N VAL A 129 7.35 -10.17 -22.79
CA VAL A 129 6.50 -9.69 -23.89
C VAL A 129 5.16 -9.12 -23.41
N HIS A 130 4.55 -9.74 -22.40
CA HIS A 130 3.29 -9.27 -21.86
C HIS A 130 3.46 -7.90 -21.17
N PHE A 131 4.48 -7.73 -20.32
CA PHE A 131 4.80 -6.45 -19.70
C PHE A 131 5.11 -5.35 -20.74
N TYR A 132 5.82 -5.69 -21.82
CA TYR A 132 6.08 -4.76 -22.91
C TYR A 132 4.78 -4.19 -23.51
N TRP A 133 3.83 -5.07 -23.85
CA TRP A 133 2.55 -4.65 -24.43
C TRP A 133 1.65 -3.94 -23.42
N GLU A 134 1.70 -4.29 -22.14
CA GLU A 134 1.00 -3.56 -21.08
C GLU A 134 1.50 -2.11 -21.01
N ARG A 135 2.81 -1.88 -20.95
CA ARG A 135 3.37 -0.51 -20.87
C ARG A 135 3.06 0.32 -22.09
N LEU A 136 3.11 -0.29 -23.26
CA LEU A 136 2.76 0.39 -24.49
C LEU A 136 1.27 0.77 -24.52
N SER A 137 0.40 -0.09 -23.98
CA SER A 137 -1.02 0.21 -23.82
C SER A 137 -1.26 1.34 -22.84
N ASP A 138 -0.55 1.37 -21.71
CA ASP A 138 -0.65 2.46 -20.72
C ASP A 138 -0.36 3.83 -21.35
N ILE A 139 0.74 3.94 -22.13
CA ILE A 139 1.09 5.19 -22.84
C ILE A 139 -0.02 5.57 -23.82
N VAL A 140 -0.53 4.60 -24.59
CA VAL A 140 -1.60 4.85 -25.56
C VAL A 140 -2.87 5.36 -24.88
N PHE A 141 -3.27 4.75 -23.76
CA PHE A 141 -4.44 5.20 -23.01
C PHE A 141 -4.24 6.58 -22.41
N ASP A 142 -3.09 6.88 -21.82
CA ASP A 142 -2.83 8.20 -21.23
C ASP A 142 -2.86 9.33 -22.28
N ILE A 143 -2.53 9.04 -23.54
CA ILE A 143 -2.61 10.00 -24.66
C ILE A 143 -4.03 10.14 -25.20
N LEU A 144 -4.74 9.02 -25.28
CA LEU A 144 -6.09 8.96 -25.84
C LEU A 144 -7.19 9.21 -24.82
N ASP A 145 -6.86 9.37 -23.53
CA ASP A 145 -7.81 9.66 -22.45
C ASP A 145 -8.47 11.02 -22.71
N THR A 146 -9.61 10.93 -23.40
CA THR A 146 -10.33 12.02 -24.05
C THR A 146 -11.42 12.52 -23.11
N GLY A 147 -11.01 13.10 -21.98
CA GLY A 147 -11.86 14.00 -21.20
C GLY A 147 -13.05 13.37 -20.49
N ASN A 148 -13.00 12.09 -20.13
CA ASN A 148 -13.97 11.56 -19.17
C ASN A 148 -13.82 12.30 -17.83
N SER A 149 -14.91 12.89 -17.34
CA SER A 149 -14.92 13.52 -16.02
C SER A 149 -14.54 12.48 -14.97
N LYS A 150 -13.38 12.67 -14.32
CA LYS A 150 -12.89 11.74 -13.29
C LYS A 150 -13.84 11.76 -12.11
N LYS A 151 -14.17 10.57 -11.58
CA LYS A 151 -15.09 10.39 -10.45
C LYS A 151 -14.57 11.01 -9.16
N GLY A 152 -13.25 10.98 -8.99
CA GLY A 152 -12.54 11.45 -7.81
C GLY A 152 -11.04 11.24 -7.97
N ILE A 153 -10.29 11.53 -6.91
CA ILE A 153 -8.83 11.34 -6.86
C ILE A 153 -8.52 10.21 -5.87
N VAL A 154 -7.64 9.29 -6.25
CA VAL A 154 -7.05 8.29 -5.35
C VAL A 154 -5.56 8.54 -5.26
N TYR A 155 -5.05 8.67 -4.03
CA TYR A 155 -3.62 8.70 -3.78
C TYR A 155 -3.09 7.27 -3.74
N LEU A 156 -2.26 6.89 -4.70
CA LEU A 156 -1.55 5.62 -4.75
C LEU A 156 -0.05 5.90 -4.59
N ALA A 157 0.46 5.67 -3.38
CA ALA A 157 1.82 6.02 -3.00
C ALA A 157 2.86 5.47 -3.98
N GLN A 158 3.91 6.25 -4.24
CA GLN A 158 5.10 5.74 -4.91
C GLN A 158 5.74 4.64 -4.05
N THR A 159 6.22 3.59 -4.70
CA THR A 159 6.96 2.50 -4.06
C THR A 159 8.34 2.37 -4.70
N ASP A 160 9.13 1.41 -4.25
CA ASP A 160 10.39 1.06 -4.89
C ASP A 160 10.20 0.02 -6.01
N ASP A 161 11.31 -0.38 -6.62
CA ASP A 161 11.32 -1.24 -7.80
C ASP A 161 10.65 -2.59 -7.58
N SER A 162 10.63 -3.10 -6.34
CA SER A 162 10.07 -4.41 -5.99
C SER A 162 8.55 -4.50 -6.12
N GLN A 163 7.86 -3.35 -6.07
CA GLN A 163 6.39 -3.28 -6.01
C GLN A 163 5.79 -2.44 -7.14
N ASN A 164 6.60 -1.98 -8.11
CA ASN A 164 6.12 -1.16 -9.21
C ASN A 164 5.05 -1.88 -10.06
N GLN A 165 5.22 -3.18 -10.32
CA GLN A 165 4.25 -3.94 -11.13
C GLN A 165 2.88 -4.03 -10.44
N ASP A 166 2.85 -4.32 -9.14
CA ASP A 166 1.60 -4.35 -8.37
C ASP A 166 0.97 -2.97 -8.27
N ARG A 167 1.78 -1.92 -8.07
CA ARG A 167 1.32 -0.54 -8.10
C ARG A 167 0.64 -0.20 -9.43
N ASP A 168 1.23 -0.59 -10.55
CA ASP A 168 0.67 -0.28 -11.87
C ASP A 168 -0.57 -1.11 -12.20
N ASN A 169 -0.66 -2.35 -11.69
CA ASN A 169 -1.91 -3.11 -11.70
C ASN A 169 -3.04 -2.38 -10.95
N ILE A 170 -2.74 -1.80 -9.78
CA ILE A 170 -3.72 -1.02 -9.01
C ILE A 170 -4.06 0.30 -9.73
N LYS A 171 -3.05 0.99 -10.29
CA LYS A 171 -3.25 2.22 -11.07
C LYS A 171 -4.21 1.97 -12.25
N ARG A 172 -3.97 0.92 -13.04
CA ARG A 172 -4.83 0.54 -14.17
C ARG A 172 -6.26 0.30 -13.71
N ASP A 173 -6.44 -0.51 -12.67
CA ASP A 173 -7.77 -0.78 -12.14
C ASP A 173 -8.52 0.48 -11.68
N LEU A 174 -7.85 1.35 -10.94
CA LEU A 174 -8.43 2.62 -10.48
C LEU A 174 -8.78 3.54 -11.65
N SER A 175 -7.92 3.61 -12.66
CA SER A 175 -8.15 4.37 -13.89
C SER A 175 -9.35 3.83 -14.66
N ASP A 176 -9.48 2.51 -14.81
CA ASP A 176 -10.62 1.84 -15.46
C ASP A 176 -11.94 2.11 -14.71
N LEU A 177 -11.88 2.23 -13.38
CA LEU A 177 -13.01 2.63 -12.55
C LEU A 177 -13.36 4.13 -12.70
N GLY A 178 -12.53 4.92 -13.38
CA GLY A 178 -12.74 6.34 -13.67
C GLY A 178 -12.13 7.30 -12.64
N TYR A 179 -11.22 6.84 -11.79
CA TYR A 179 -10.52 7.69 -10.81
C TYR A 179 -9.23 8.27 -11.39
N LEU A 180 -8.86 9.46 -10.92
CA LEU A 180 -7.53 10.03 -11.18
C LEU A 180 -6.56 9.52 -10.12
N VAL A 181 -5.50 8.84 -10.54
CA VAL A 181 -4.47 8.31 -9.62
C VAL A 181 -3.33 9.32 -9.47
N LYS A 182 -3.04 9.70 -8.23
CA LYS A 182 -1.90 10.58 -7.86
C LYS A 182 -0.92 9.87 -6.92
N PRO A 183 0.37 10.25 -6.88
CA PRO A 183 1.02 11.18 -7.79
C PRO A 183 1.17 10.61 -9.21
N GLU A 184 1.05 11.47 -10.21
CA GLU A 184 1.20 11.13 -11.64
C GLU A 184 2.69 11.05 -12.06
N LYS A 185 3.54 11.74 -11.30
CA LYS A 185 4.98 11.87 -11.51
C LYS A 185 5.73 11.27 -10.33
N LEU A 186 7.00 10.93 -10.52
CA LEU A 186 7.83 10.52 -9.40
C LEU A 186 8.01 11.70 -8.43
N ILE A 187 7.95 11.40 -7.15
CA ILE A 187 8.26 12.32 -6.07
C ILE A 187 9.76 12.60 -6.10
N SER A 188 10.15 13.86 -5.88
CA SER A 188 11.54 14.29 -5.82
C SER A 188 12.30 13.55 -4.71
N ASN A 189 13.57 13.23 -4.97
CA ASN A 189 14.50 12.75 -3.94
C ASN A 189 15.08 13.92 -3.12
N ASN A 190 14.72 15.17 -3.42
CA ASN A 190 14.92 16.28 -2.50
C ASN A 190 13.85 16.23 -1.41
N PHE A 191 14.27 16.06 -0.15
CA PHE A 191 13.40 15.88 1.00
C PHE A 191 12.43 17.04 1.27
N GLU A 192 12.83 18.30 1.02
CA GLU A 192 11.96 19.45 1.28
C GLU A 192 10.93 19.62 0.15
N GLU A 193 11.37 19.40 -1.09
CA GLU A 193 10.49 19.43 -2.26
C GLU A 193 9.44 18.31 -2.21
N SER A 194 9.86 17.10 -1.80
CA SER A 194 8.99 15.93 -1.71
C SER A 194 7.81 16.16 -0.75
N ILE A 195 8.01 16.89 0.34
CA ILE A 195 6.94 17.20 1.29
C ILE A 195 5.81 17.97 0.60
N THR A 196 6.16 18.93 -0.24
CA THR A 196 5.19 19.77 -0.96
C THR A 196 4.45 18.93 -2.01
N GLN A 197 5.20 18.18 -2.82
CA GLN A 197 4.63 17.32 -3.87
C GLN A 197 3.68 16.25 -3.30
N VAL A 198 4.03 15.62 -2.18
CA VAL A 198 3.18 14.64 -1.50
C VAL A 198 1.90 15.28 -0.97
N LYS A 199 1.99 16.45 -0.33
CA LYS A 199 0.79 17.16 0.18
C LYS A 199 -0.15 17.59 -0.94
N GLU A 200 0.39 18.11 -2.04
CA GLU A 200 -0.41 18.48 -3.21
C GLU A 200 -1.09 17.27 -3.84
N SER A 201 -0.39 16.14 -3.91
CA SER A 201 -0.92 14.89 -4.43
C SER A 201 -2.00 14.27 -3.54
N LEU A 202 -1.88 14.40 -2.22
CA LEU A 202 -2.89 13.96 -1.26
C LEU A 202 -4.17 14.83 -1.30
N SER A 203 -4.05 16.09 -1.71
CA SER A 203 -5.15 17.05 -1.71
C SER A 203 -6.36 16.56 -2.54
N ASN A 204 -7.55 16.65 -1.95
CA ASN A 204 -8.83 16.21 -2.54
C ASN A 204 -8.92 14.71 -2.85
N SER A 205 -8.02 13.89 -2.31
CA SER A 205 -8.14 12.43 -2.44
C SER A 205 -9.35 11.90 -1.67
N GLU A 206 -9.97 10.86 -2.20
CA GLU A 206 -11.08 10.12 -1.57
C GLU A 206 -10.58 8.86 -0.85
N LEU A 207 -9.45 8.34 -1.31
CA LEU A 207 -8.77 7.17 -0.77
C LEU A 207 -7.26 7.34 -0.87
N ILE A 208 -6.54 6.87 0.14
CA ILE A 208 -5.07 6.79 0.15
C ILE A 208 -4.69 5.31 0.22
N ILE A 209 -3.80 4.85 -0.65
CA ILE A 209 -3.28 3.49 -0.68
C ILE A 209 -1.75 3.54 -0.62
N HIS A 210 -1.18 2.86 0.37
CA HIS A 210 0.26 2.61 0.49
C HIS A 210 0.54 1.14 0.26
N LEU A 211 1.64 0.85 -0.42
CA LEU A 211 2.16 -0.48 -0.63
C LEU A 211 3.44 -0.62 0.18
N ILE A 212 3.56 -1.67 0.98
CA ILE A 212 4.78 -1.98 1.73
C ILE A 212 5.65 -2.89 0.86
N PRO A 213 6.84 -2.45 0.42
CA PRO A 213 7.76 -3.27 -0.36
C PRO A 213 8.34 -4.40 0.47
N SER A 214 8.93 -5.40 -0.17
CA SER A 214 9.62 -6.50 0.53
C SER A 214 10.91 -6.03 1.21
N THR A 215 11.56 -5.02 0.65
CA THR A 215 12.87 -4.52 1.08
C THR A 215 12.75 -3.03 1.41
N TYR A 216 13.37 -2.61 2.51
CA TYR A 216 13.44 -1.19 2.83
C TYR A 216 14.60 -0.55 2.05
N SER A 217 14.29 0.43 1.20
CA SER A 217 15.28 1.15 0.40
C SER A 217 15.34 2.63 0.77
N GLU A 218 16.54 3.13 1.10
CA GLU A 218 16.75 4.56 1.36
C GLU A 218 16.53 5.35 0.06
N TYR A 219 15.65 6.33 0.11
CA TYR A 219 15.33 7.19 -1.04
C TYR A 219 15.98 8.57 -0.95
N PHE A 220 16.08 9.10 0.27
CA PHE A 220 16.63 10.43 0.54
C PHE A 220 18.05 10.29 1.06
N SER A 221 19.03 10.67 0.24
CA SER A 221 20.47 10.53 0.55
C SER A 221 20.83 11.08 1.93
N GLY A 222 21.35 10.21 2.81
CA GLY A 222 21.86 10.59 4.14
C GLY A 222 20.77 10.81 5.19
N LYS A 223 19.54 10.35 4.93
CA LYS A 223 18.41 10.44 5.88
C LYS A 223 17.99 9.07 6.43
N GLY A 224 18.42 7.97 5.81
CA GLY A 224 18.00 6.62 6.17
C GLY A 224 16.49 6.40 6.04
N LEU A 225 15.82 7.17 5.16
CA LEU A 225 14.36 7.18 5.04
C LEU A 225 13.93 6.73 3.64
N SER A 226 13.02 5.77 3.59
CA SER A 226 12.39 5.33 2.34
C SER A 226 11.31 6.30 1.87
N ILE A 227 11.02 6.29 0.56
CA ILE A 227 9.93 7.08 -0.01
C ILE A 227 8.56 6.60 0.50
N VAL A 228 8.42 5.31 0.78
CA VAL A 228 7.20 4.69 1.30
C VAL A 228 6.94 5.18 2.73
N GLU A 229 7.95 5.12 3.61
CA GLU A 229 7.81 5.63 4.98
C GLU A 229 7.53 7.13 4.98
N HIS A 230 8.24 7.91 4.16
CA HIS A 230 8.05 9.35 4.06
C HIS A 230 6.61 9.72 3.69
N GLN A 231 6.06 9.11 2.64
CA GLN A 231 4.67 9.33 2.21
C GLN A 231 3.67 8.84 3.26
N CYS A 232 3.93 7.69 3.90
CA CYS A 232 3.11 7.18 5.00
C CYS A 232 3.00 8.21 6.13
N ASN A 233 4.13 8.74 6.61
CA ASN A 233 4.18 9.73 7.69
C ASN A 233 3.42 11.02 7.34
N ILE A 234 3.53 11.52 6.10
CA ILE A 234 2.80 12.71 5.66
C ILE A 234 1.29 12.45 5.57
N SER A 235 0.91 11.31 4.99
CA SER A 235 -0.50 10.94 4.81
C SER A 235 -1.24 10.70 6.14
N ALA A 236 -0.58 10.12 7.15
CA ALA A 236 -1.11 9.97 8.51
C ALA A 236 -1.50 11.32 9.11
N LYS A 237 -0.61 12.32 8.99
CA LYS A 237 -0.87 13.70 9.45
C LYS A 237 -1.94 14.42 8.62
N HIS A 238 -2.08 14.06 7.34
CA HIS A 238 -3.06 14.67 6.44
C HIS A 238 -4.49 14.26 6.80
N ILE A 239 -4.72 12.98 7.11
CA ILE A 239 -6.05 12.43 7.47
C ILE A 239 -6.60 13.10 8.73
N ASN A 240 -5.74 13.40 9.69
CA ASN A 240 -6.14 14.03 10.96
C ASN A 240 -6.62 15.49 10.80
N LYS A 241 -6.47 16.11 9.62
CA LYS A 241 -6.87 17.51 9.35
C LYS A 241 -8.13 17.66 8.49
N GLY A 242 -8.66 16.58 7.92
CA GLY A 242 -9.78 16.62 6.98
C GLY A 242 -11.15 16.39 7.64
N GLY A 243 -12.14 17.24 7.33
CA GLY A 243 -13.53 17.07 7.79
C GLY A 243 -14.34 15.98 7.05
N LYS A 244 -13.78 15.37 6.00
CA LYS A 244 -14.33 14.18 5.32
C LYS A 244 -13.67 12.91 5.86
N SER A 245 -14.40 11.81 5.93
CA SER A 245 -13.90 10.47 6.28
C SER A 245 -12.99 9.92 5.16
N LEU A 246 -11.79 10.47 5.04
CA LEU A 246 -10.76 9.99 4.15
C LEU A 246 -10.23 8.66 4.68
N HIS A 247 -10.33 7.61 3.87
CA HIS A 247 -9.83 6.29 4.23
C HIS A 247 -8.39 6.14 3.75
N ARG A 248 -7.58 5.45 4.56
CA ARG A 248 -6.22 5.05 4.18
C ARG A 248 -6.06 3.56 4.30
N ILE A 249 -5.44 2.96 3.30
CA ILE A 249 -5.08 1.55 3.25
C ILE A 249 -3.56 1.47 3.25
N ILE A 250 -3.03 0.58 4.08
CA ILE A 250 -1.64 0.15 4.03
C ILE A 250 -1.67 -1.33 3.69
N TRP A 251 -1.23 -1.67 2.49
CA TRP A 251 -1.24 -3.02 1.97
C TRP A 251 0.13 -3.66 2.12
N ILE A 252 0.13 -4.89 2.66
CA ILE A 252 1.26 -5.79 2.76
C ILE A 252 0.88 -7.03 1.96
N PRO A 253 1.60 -7.38 0.88
CA PRO A 253 1.31 -8.60 0.14
C PRO A 253 1.37 -9.84 1.04
N SER A 254 0.41 -10.76 0.88
CA SER A 254 0.25 -11.92 1.79
C SER A 254 1.35 -12.97 1.65
N ASP A 255 1.93 -13.06 0.46
CA ASP A 255 3.05 -13.89 0.06
C ASP A 255 4.40 -13.38 0.58
N PHE A 256 4.42 -12.21 1.23
CA PHE A 256 5.63 -11.67 1.83
C PHE A 256 5.83 -12.12 3.28
N GLU A 257 7.02 -12.67 3.53
CA GLU A 257 7.65 -12.61 4.84
C GLU A 257 8.54 -11.36 4.87
N VAL A 258 8.33 -10.50 5.86
CA VAL A 258 9.15 -9.31 6.04
C VAL A 258 10.45 -9.76 6.65
N ILE A 259 11.49 -9.90 5.83
CA ILE A 259 12.80 -10.42 6.26
C ILE A 259 13.71 -9.27 6.74
N ASP A 260 13.48 -8.04 6.28
CA ASP A 260 14.31 -6.89 6.60
C ASP A 260 13.91 -6.20 7.92
N GLU A 261 14.91 -5.96 8.79
CA GLU A 261 14.74 -5.36 10.11
C GLU A 261 14.17 -3.93 10.06
N GLN A 262 14.61 -3.10 9.09
CA GLN A 262 14.14 -1.72 8.98
C GLN A 262 12.67 -1.69 8.57
N ASN A 263 12.29 -2.55 7.63
CA ASN A 263 10.92 -2.69 7.20
C ASN A 263 10.02 -3.23 8.33
N GLN A 264 10.53 -4.17 9.14
CA GLN A 264 9.84 -4.65 10.33
C GLN A 264 9.62 -3.52 11.36
N ILE A 265 10.65 -2.71 11.65
CA ILE A 265 10.53 -1.54 12.52
C ILE A 265 9.49 -0.55 12.00
N PHE A 266 9.48 -0.31 10.68
CA PHE A 266 8.50 0.57 10.03
C PHE A 266 7.07 0.04 10.15
N ILE A 267 6.84 -1.26 9.92
CA ILE A 267 5.52 -1.90 10.08
C ILE A 267 5.07 -1.85 11.54
N GLU A 268 5.95 -2.16 12.48
CA GLU A 268 5.66 -2.06 13.91
C GLU A 268 5.30 -0.64 14.31
N LYS A 269 5.99 0.36 13.77
CA LYS A 269 5.67 1.78 13.99
C LYS A 269 4.28 2.14 13.45
N ILE A 270 3.93 1.72 12.25
CA ILE A 270 2.59 1.93 11.68
C ILE A 270 1.50 1.32 12.57
N GLN A 271 1.74 0.14 13.13
CA GLN A 271 0.78 -0.57 13.96
C GLN A 271 0.66 0.02 15.38
N ARG A 272 1.73 0.62 15.91
CA ARG A 272 1.80 1.17 17.28
C ARG A 272 1.44 2.66 17.37
N ASP A 273 1.64 3.44 16.32
CA ASP A 273 1.49 4.89 16.39
C ASP A 273 0.02 5.32 16.20
N HIS A 274 -0.53 5.99 17.23
CA HIS A 274 -1.90 6.50 17.21
C HIS A 274 -2.11 7.58 16.13
N GLU A 275 -1.06 8.30 15.71
CA GLU A 275 -1.14 9.20 14.55
C GLU A 275 -1.36 8.43 13.24
N HIS A 276 -0.85 7.20 13.14
CA HIS A 276 -0.89 6.36 11.95
C HIS A 276 -2.10 5.44 11.89
N SER A 277 -2.79 5.19 13.00
CA SER A 277 -3.92 4.25 13.09
C SER A 277 -5.29 4.86 12.79
N ASN A 278 -5.44 6.18 12.84
CA ASN A 278 -6.72 6.85 12.60
C ASN A 278 -7.17 6.72 11.12
N ASN A 279 -8.42 6.28 10.90
CA ASN A 279 -9.00 5.95 9.58
C ASN A 279 -8.08 5.15 8.63
N THR A 280 -7.17 4.37 9.22
CA THR A 280 -6.16 3.59 8.50
C THR A 280 -6.45 2.10 8.67
N THR A 281 -6.52 1.38 7.55
CA THR A 281 -6.69 -0.08 7.52
C THR A 281 -5.40 -0.72 7.02
N VAL A 282 -4.77 -1.53 7.87
CA VAL A 282 -3.60 -2.33 7.47
C VAL A 282 -4.08 -3.70 7.01
N LEU A 283 -3.74 -4.10 5.79
CA LEU A 283 -4.22 -5.33 5.16
C LEU A 283 -3.05 -6.21 4.72
N LYS A 284 -2.97 -7.42 5.27
CA LYS A 284 -2.09 -8.48 4.74
C LYS A 284 -2.90 -9.47 3.92
N VAL A 285 -3.02 -9.22 2.61
CA VAL A 285 -3.89 -9.98 1.67
C VAL A 285 -3.24 -10.05 0.29
N ASN A 286 -3.74 -10.91 -0.59
CA ASN A 286 -3.33 -10.91 -2.00
C ASN A 286 -3.88 -9.68 -2.75
N LEU A 287 -3.33 -9.41 -3.93
CA LEU A 287 -3.71 -8.25 -4.76
C LEU A 287 -5.21 -8.24 -5.11
N GLU A 288 -5.79 -9.38 -5.48
CA GLU A 288 -7.20 -9.43 -5.91
C GLU A 288 -8.18 -9.11 -4.77
N ASP A 289 -7.85 -9.51 -3.54
CA ASP A 289 -8.64 -9.18 -2.37
C ASP A 289 -8.49 -7.69 -1.99
N LEU A 290 -7.29 -7.11 -2.14
CA LEU A 290 -7.11 -5.66 -2.03
C LEU A 290 -8.02 -4.91 -3.03
N LYS A 291 -8.06 -5.34 -4.29
CA LYS A 291 -8.92 -4.74 -5.33
C LYS A 291 -10.39 -4.76 -4.93
N LYS A 292 -10.89 -5.88 -4.42
CA LYS A 292 -12.27 -5.98 -3.90
C LYS A 292 -12.52 -4.98 -2.77
N ILE A 293 -11.57 -4.84 -1.84
CA ILE A 293 -11.73 -3.99 -0.65
C ILE A 293 -11.79 -2.51 -1.04
N TYR A 294 -10.82 -1.99 -1.80
CA TYR A 294 -10.85 -0.57 -2.13
C TYR A 294 -12.00 -0.22 -3.07
N ARG A 295 -12.43 -1.12 -3.96
CA ARG A 295 -13.61 -0.89 -4.82
C ARG A 295 -14.87 -0.70 -3.98
N LYS A 296 -15.07 -1.51 -2.92
CA LYS A 296 -16.17 -1.33 -1.97
C LYS A 296 -16.11 0.02 -1.26
N ILE A 297 -14.92 0.42 -0.78
CA ILE A 297 -14.70 1.71 -0.13
C ILE A 297 -15.07 2.86 -1.08
N LEU A 298 -14.61 2.81 -2.33
CA LEU A 298 -14.86 3.82 -3.35
C LEU A 298 -16.33 3.87 -3.80
N LEU A 299 -17.06 2.76 -3.73
CA LEU A 299 -18.51 2.72 -3.97
C LEU A 299 -19.34 3.29 -2.80
N GLY A 300 -18.70 3.68 -1.69
CA GLY A 300 -19.39 4.09 -0.47
C GLY A 300 -20.10 2.92 0.22
N ASP A 301 -19.75 1.69 -0.14
CA ASP A 301 -20.37 0.48 0.37
C ASP A 301 -19.86 0.23 1.79
N ASN A 302 -20.66 0.64 2.76
CA ASN A 302 -20.35 0.54 4.20
C ASN A 302 -20.33 -0.92 4.70
N THR A 303 -20.33 -1.95 3.84
CA THR A 303 -20.29 -3.37 4.23
C THR A 303 -19.02 -3.76 5.00
N LEU A 304 -17.96 -2.95 4.99
CA LEU A 304 -16.85 -3.14 5.96
C LEU A 304 -17.30 -2.90 7.42
N LYS A 305 -18.40 -2.16 7.64
CA LYS A 305 -19.11 -2.11 8.93
C LYS A 305 -19.92 -3.38 9.19
N GLU A 306 -20.35 -4.13 8.17
CA GLU A 306 -21.03 -5.41 8.37
C GLU A 306 -20.09 -6.50 8.88
N ASP A 307 -18.82 -6.49 8.49
CA ASP A 307 -17.82 -7.34 9.13
C ASP A 307 -17.64 -6.96 10.61
N ASN A 308 -17.61 -5.67 10.95
CA ASN A 308 -17.66 -5.22 12.35
C ASN A 308 -18.99 -5.58 13.06
N LEU A 309 -20.10 -5.75 12.34
CA LEU A 309 -21.36 -6.24 12.90
C LEU A 309 -21.31 -7.75 13.20
N LEU A 310 -20.35 -8.51 12.66
CA LEU A 310 -20.12 -9.92 13.00
C LEU A 310 -19.02 -10.12 14.05
N LEU A 311 -18.23 -9.09 14.33
CA LEU A 311 -17.18 -9.15 15.35
C LEU A 311 -17.79 -9.20 16.77
N PRO A 312 -17.10 -9.87 17.71
CA PRO A 312 -17.60 -10.01 19.08
C PRO A 312 -17.49 -8.70 19.86
N ASP A 313 -18.51 -8.43 20.67
CA ASP A 313 -18.50 -7.41 21.73
C ASP A 313 -17.84 -7.97 23.01
N LEU A 314 -17.95 -9.28 23.24
CA LEU A 314 -17.30 -10.04 24.30
C LEU A 314 -16.45 -11.15 23.70
N TYR A 315 -15.13 -11.11 23.94
CA TYR A 315 -14.18 -12.08 23.43
C TYR A 315 -13.54 -12.91 24.54
N VAL A 316 -13.64 -14.23 24.44
CA VAL A 316 -13.02 -15.17 25.38
C VAL A 316 -11.77 -15.78 24.76
N ILE A 317 -10.66 -15.72 25.50
CA ILE A 317 -9.42 -16.42 25.20
C ILE A 317 -9.27 -17.54 26.22
N ALA A 318 -9.51 -18.78 25.82
CA ALA A 318 -9.36 -19.97 26.64
C ALA A 318 -8.17 -20.81 26.18
N ASP A 319 -7.49 -21.42 27.14
CA ASP A 319 -6.42 -22.40 26.91
C ASP A 319 -6.96 -23.81 26.61
N GLN A 320 -8.21 -24.09 26.96
CA GLN A 320 -8.90 -25.33 26.64
C GLN A 320 -10.17 -25.09 25.81
N ASP A 321 -10.34 -25.93 24.79
CA ASP A 321 -11.53 -25.97 23.94
C ASP A 321 -12.75 -26.47 24.74
N GLN A 322 -13.91 -25.86 24.52
CA GLN A 322 -15.21 -26.32 25.03
C GLN A 322 -15.33 -26.46 26.56
N SER A 323 -14.68 -25.59 27.34
CA SER A 323 -14.86 -25.61 28.79
C SER A 323 -16.33 -25.31 29.20
N PRO A 324 -16.89 -25.99 30.23
CA PRO A 324 -18.22 -25.67 30.76
C PRO A 324 -18.37 -24.20 31.16
N LEU A 325 -17.26 -23.58 31.58
CA LEU A 325 -17.20 -22.16 31.94
C LEU A 325 -17.40 -21.27 30.71
N THR A 326 -16.78 -21.57 29.58
CA THR A 326 -16.96 -20.78 28.36
C THR A 326 -18.40 -20.81 27.86
N ASN A 327 -19.09 -21.94 27.99
CA ASN A 327 -20.52 -22.04 27.66
C ASN A 327 -21.40 -21.18 28.59
N LYS A 328 -21.03 -21.06 29.87
CA LYS A 328 -21.73 -20.14 30.80
C LYS A 328 -21.51 -18.69 30.40
N ILE A 329 -20.28 -18.31 30.04
CA ILE A 329 -19.96 -16.95 29.58
C ILE A 329 -20.73 -16.62 28.29
N ASP A 330 -20.85 -17.55 27.34
CA ASP A 330 -21.67 -17.38 26.13
C ASP A 330 -23.15 -17.10 26.50
N ASN A 331 -23.72 -17.85 27.44
CA ASN A 331 -25.09 -17.61 27.91
C ASN A 331 -25.26 -16.26 28.61
N GLU A 332 -24.29 -15.83 29.43
CA GLU A 332 -24.33 -14.51 30.07
C GLU A 332 -24.19 -13.38 29.04
N ALA A 333 -23.31 -13.52 28.05
CA ALA A 333 -23.16 -12.58 26.95
C ALA A 333 -24.46 -12.43 26.15
N LYS A 334 -25.14 -13.55 25.83
CA LYS A 334 -26.46 -13.56 25.18
C LYS A 334 -27.51 -12.83 25.99
N ASN A 335 -27.59 -13.08 27.30
CA ASN A 335 -28.53 -12.39 28.20
C ASN A 335 -28.27 -10.89 28.30
N ALA A 336 -27.00 -10.47 28.18
CA ALA A 336 -26.60 -9.06 28.16
C ALA A 336 -26.73 -8.41 26.76
N GLY A 337 -27.10 -9.17 25.73
CA GLY A 337 -27.22 -8.68 24.35
C GLY A 337 -25.88 -8.43 23.64
N LEU A 338 -24.79 -9.07 24.10
CA LEU A 338 -23.45 -8.92 23.57
C LEU A 338 -23.10 -10.06 22.60
N LYS A 339 -22.42 -9.73 21.50
CA LYS A 339 -21.92 -10.74 20.55
C LYS A 339 -20.72 -11.48 21.15
N PHE A 340 -20.82 -12.80 21.19
CA PHE A 340 -19.83 -13.68 21.79
C PHE A 340 -18.84 -14.22 20.76
N GLY A 341 -17.54 -14.14 21.07
CA GLY A 341 -16.46 -14.74 20.27
C GLY A 341 -15.50 -15.53 21.15
N VAL A 342 -14.80 -16.50 20.56
CA VAL A 342 -13.83 -17.34 21.28
C VAL A 342 -12.64 -17.72 20.40
N ASN A 343 -11.47 -17.93 21.02
CA ASN A 343 -10.19 -18.15 20.32
C ASN A 343 -9.99 -19.56 19.74
N TYR A 344 -10.96 -20.45 19.90
CA TYR A 344 -10.99 -21.78 19.31
C TYR A 344 -12.14 -21.89 18.29
N LYS A 345 -12.22 -22.99 17.54
CA LYS A 345 -13.02 -23.19 16.29
C LYS A 345 -12.32 -22.75 15.00
N GLY A 346 -11.00 -22.92 14.91
CA GLY A 346 -10.27 -22.75 13.65
C GLY A 346 -10.08 -21.31 13.18
N ILE A 347 -10.20 -20.33 14.09
CA ILE A 347 -9.91 -18.93 13.78
C ILE A 347 -8.41 -18.74 13.49
N SER A 348 -8.10 -17.90 12.52
CA SER A 348 -6.74 -17.48 12.20
C SER A 348 -6.21 -16.47 13.22
N TYR A 349 -4.88 -16.26 13.25
CA TYR A 349 -4.27 -15.23 14.10
C TYR A 349 -4.77 -13.82 13.75
N ASN A 350 -5.02 -13.53 12.47
CA ASN A 350 -5.58 -12.24 12.06
C ASN A 350 -7.01 -12.03 12.57
N GLU A 351 -7.83 -13.07 12.60
CA GLU A 351 -9.17 -13.02 13.20
C GLU A 351 -9.10 -12.82 14.71
N HIS A 352 -8.16 -13.48 15.40
CA HIS A 352 -7.88 -13.25 16.81
C HIS A 352 -7.59 -11.77 17.11
N LEU A 353 -6.73 -11.12 16.30
CA LEU A 353 -6.42 -9.70 16.46
C LEU A 353 -7.63 -8.79 16.17
N LYS A 354 -8.46 -9.13 15.18
CA LYS A 354 -9.71 -8.40 14.91
C LYS A 354 -10.70 -8.49 16.08
N TYR A 355 -10.85 -9.68 16.68
CA TYR A 355 -11.72 -9.90 17.83
C TYR A 355 -11.25 -9.12 19.06
N LEU A 356 -9.92 -9.10 19.30
CA LEU A 356 -9.32 -8.27 20.34
C LEU A 356 -9.57 -6.78 20.11
N ALA A 357 -9.44 -6.31 18.87
CA ALA A 357 -9.65 -4.90 18.53
C ALA A 357 -11.11 -4.46 18.74
N SER A 358 -12.08 -5.31 18.38
CA SER A 358 -13.52 -4.99 18.47
C SER A 358 -14.11 -5.10 19.88
N ALA A 359 -13.66 -6.09 20.66
CA ALA A 359 -14.33 -6.45 21.90
C ALA A 359 -14.25 -5.33 22.96
N GLN A 360 -15.38 -5.07 23.61
CA GLN A 360 -15.49 -4.18 24.77
C GLN A 360 -15.14 -4.93 26.06
N VAL A 361 -15.39 -6.23 26.10
CA VAL A 361 -15.04 -7.12 27.21
C VAL A 361 -14.12 -8.23 26.70
N VAL A 362 -12.94 -8.37 27.27
CA VAL A 362 -12.01 -9.47 26.97
C VAL A 362 -11.81 -10.31 28.22
N ILE A 363 -12.10 -11.60 28.10
CA ILE A 363 -11.98 -12.56 29.20
C ILE A 363 -10.87 -13.54 28.89
N LEU A 364 -9.82 -13.54 29.70
CA LEU A 364 -8.79 -14.58 29.66
C LEU A 364 -9.20 -15.70 30.63
N ASN A 365 -9.61 -16.82 30.09
CA ASN A 365 -9.92 -18.03 30.85
C ASN A 365 -8.68 -18.93 30.91
N TYR A 366 -8.06 -18.99 32.09
CA TYR A 366 -6.83 -19.74 32.32
C TYR A 366 -7.12 -20.94 33.22
N SER A 367 -7.06 -22.13 32.64
CA SER A 367 -7.46 -23.39 33.26
C SER A 367 -6.32 -24.39 33.48
N GLN A 368 -5.24 -24.27 32.72
CA GLN A 368 -4.08 -25.15 32.75
C GLN A 368 -2.80 -24.34 33.00
N GLU A 369 -1.87 -24.90 33.76
CA GLU A 369 -0.57 -24.28 34.00
C GLU A 369 0.28 -24.29 32.72
N ASN A 370 0.25 -23.19 31.97
CA ASN A 370 1.02 -22.95 30.77
C ASN A 370 1.50 -21.49 30.73
N SER A 371 2.63 -21.24 31.39
CA SER A 371 3.24 -19.91 31.52
C SER A 371 3.60 -19.29 30.17
N GLN A 372 3.99 -20.09 29.17
CA GLN A 372 4.33 -19.60 27.84
C GLN A 372 3.09 -19.09 27.10
N TRP A 373 1.98 -19.85 27.16
CA TRP A 373 0.73 -19.47 26.51
C TRP A 373 0.13 -18.20 27.12
N ILE A 374 0.06 -18.10 28.46
CA ILE A 374 -0.48 -16.91 29.12
C ILE A 374 0.37 -15.67 28.84
N ASN A 375 1.70 -15.80 28.78
CA ASN A 375 2.60 -14.71 28.39
C ASN A 375 2.27 -14.18 26.99
N VAL A 376 2.09 -15.07 26.02
CA VAL A 376 1.72 -14.70 24.64
C VAL A 376 0.36 -14.03 24.61
N LYS A 377 -0.65 -14.59 25.30
CA LYS A 377 -2.02 -14.05 25.26
C LYS A 377 -2.18 -12.73 25.99
N VAL A 378 -1.51 -12.53 27.12
CA VAL A 378 -1.50 -11.23 27.78
C VAL A 378 -0.78 -10.20 26.91
N HIS A 379 0.31 -10.56 26.23
CA HIS A 379 0.96 -9.65 25.26
C HIS A 379 0.06 -9.32 24.06
N ASP A 380 -0.65 -10.30 23.48
CA ASP A 380 -1.63 -10.07 22.40
C ASP A 380 -2.72 -9.10 22.87
N ILE A 381 -3.28 -9.31 24.08
CA ILE A 381 -4.28 -8.43 24.69
C ILE A 381 -3.73 -7.01 24.84
N LEU A 382 -2.57 -6.84 25.49
CA LEU A 382 -1.98 -5.53 25.78
C LEU A 382 -1.58 -4.76 24.51
N LYS A 383 -1.25 -5.46 23.43
CA LYS A 383 -0.95 -4.87 22.11
C LYS A 383 -2.21 -4.53 21.30
N SER A 384 -3.40 -4.88 21.79
CA SER A 384 -4.63 -4.64 21.05
C SER A 384 -5.06 -3.16 21.11
N PRO A 385 -5.55 -2.59 19.98
CA PRO A 385 -6.01 -1.21 19.93
C PRO A 385 -7.12 -0.92 20.95
N GLY A 386 -7.04 0.21 21.69
CA GLY A 386 -8.06 0.64 22.64
C GLY A 386 -7.79 0.36 24.12
N LEU A 387 -6.58 -0.10 24.48
CA LEU A 387 -6.07 -0.19 25.85
C LEU A 387 -5.08 0.94 26.21
N GLU A 388 -4.79 1.84 25.27
CA GLU A 388 -4.00 3.03 25.51
C GLU A 388 -4.80 4.08 26.30
N VAL A 389 -4.10 4.83 27.15
CA VAL A 389 -4.61 5.74 28.21
C VAL A 389 -5.64 6.79 27.73
N SER A 390 -5.89 6.92 26.43
CA SER A 390 -6.89 7.82 25.82
C SER A 390 -8.27 7.19 25.52
N LYS A 391 -8.49 5.88 25.72
CA LYS A 391 -9.83 5.24 25.66
C LYS A 391 -10.08 4.29 26.86
N PRO A 392 -10.71 4.76 27.95
CA PRO A 392 -10.82 4.01 29.21
C PRO A 392 -11.96 2.97 29.23
N LYS A 393 -12.25 2.26 28.13
CA LYS A 393 -13.53 1.52 27.98
C LYS A 393 -13.45 0.01 27.68
N LYS A 394 -12.27 -0.61 27.64
CA LYS A 394 -12.18 -2.09 27.56
C LYS A 394 -12.10 -2.70 28.95
N LYS A 395 -13.03 -3.62 29.26
CA LYS A 395 -13.06 -4.37 30.50
C LYS A 395 -12.29 -5.69 30.33
N LEU A 396 -11.17 -5.81 31.03
CA LEU A 396 -10.33 -7.01 31.04
C LEU A 396 -10.63 -7.85 32.28
N ILE A 397 -10.98 -9.11 32.06
CA ILE A 397 -11.31 -10.07 33.13
C ILE A 397 -10.37 -11.27 33.04
N LEU A 398 -9.71 -11.61 34.15
CA LEU A 398 -8.94 -12.84 34.30
C LEU A 398 -9.78 -13.85 35.10
N ILE A 399 -9.99 -15.04 34.55
CA ILE A 399 -10.62 -16.15 35.26
C ILE A 399 -9.62 -17.28 35.41
N LYS A 400 -9.45 -17.74 36.66
CA LYS A 400 -8.54 -18.83 37.03
C LYS A 400 -9.35 -20.00 37.58
N HIS A 401 -9.08 -21.21 37.08
CA HIS A 401 -9.72 -22.42 37.60
C HIS A 401 -9.17 -22.90 38.95
N SER A 402 -7.93 -22.53 39.31
CA SER A 402 -7.33 -22.81 40.60
C SER A 402 -6.58 -21.60 41.14
N LYS A 403 -6.51 -21.49 42.48
CA LYS A 403 -5.65 -20.53 43.19
C LYS A 403 -4.17 -20.82 42.94
N ASP A 404 -3.82 -22.06 42.62
CA ASP A 404 -2.44 -22.52 42.45
C ASP A 404 -1.83 -22.07 41.12
N LEU A 405 -2.64 -21.65 40.15
CA LEU A 405 -2.15 -21.11 38.88
C LEU A 405 -1.46 -19.76 39.13
N ASP A 406 -0.15 -19.65 38.86
CA ASP A 406 0.55 -18.38 39.07
C ASP A 406 0.27 -17.38 37.94
N THR A 407 -0.46 -16.32 38.28
CA THR A 407 -0.79 -15.21 37.37
C THR A 407 -0.40 -13.86 37.97
N ARG A 408 0.33 -13.84 39.09
CA ARG A 408 0.61 -12.62 39.87
C ARG A 408 1.24 -11.51 39.02
N HIS A 409 2.07 -11.90 38.05
CA HIS A 409 2.72 -10.97 37.13
C HIS A 409 1.74 -10.26 36.18
N PHE A 410 0.59 -10.87 35.86
CA PHE A 410 -0.36 -10.34 34.89
C PHE A 410 -1.58 -9.67 35.52
N GLU A 411 -1.89 -10.00 36.77
CA GLU A 411 -3.08 -9.53 37.49
C GLU A 411 -3.24 -8.00 37.47
N MET A 412 -2.14 -7.25 37.48
CA MET A 412 -2.16 -5.78 37.42
C MET A 412 -2.80 -5.20 36.14
N TYR A 413 -2.89 -5.99 35.07
CA TYR A 413 -3.46 -5.57 33.79
C TYR A 413 -4.97 -5.82 33.70
N PHE A 414 -5.55 -6.58 34.62
CA PHE A 414 -6.97 -6.94 34.58
C PHE A 414 -7.79 -6.08 35.53
N ASN A 415 -8.97 -5.65 35.08
CA ASN A 415 -9.90 -4.88 35.90
C ASN A 415 -10.61 -5.77 36.94
N GLU A 416 -10.84 -7.04 36.59
CA GLU A 416 -11.45 -8.02 37.47
C GLU A 416 -10.68 -9.35 37.41
N ILE A 417 -10.53 -9.99 38.56
CA ILE A 417 -9.88 -11.30 38.69
C ILE A 417 -10.81 -12.20 39.47
N HIS A 418 -11.15 -13.35 38.89
CA HIS A 418 -12.02 -14.34 39.49
C HIS A 418 -11.27 -15.67 39.63
N VAL A 419 -11.35 -16.28 40.81
CA VAL A 419 -10.91 -17.68 41.01
C VAL A 419 -12.13 -18.53 41.26
N VAL A 420 -12.44 -19.42 40.34
CA VAL A 420 -13.77 -20.03 40.25
C VAL A 420 -13.63 -21.47 39.86
N ASP A 421 -14.25 -22.34 40.65
CA ASP A 421 -14.66 -23.64 40.16
C ASP A 421 -15.87 -23.42 39.24
N ALA A 422 -16.04 -24.23 38.19
CA ALA A 422 -16.91 -23.95 37.03
C ALA A 422 -18.38 -23.62 37.36
N ASN A 423 -18.81 -23.76 38.62
CA ASN A 423 -20.18 -23.63 39.11
C ASN A 423 -20.58 -22.29 39.73
N ASN A 424 -19.66 -21.38 40.09
CA ASN A 424 -19.99 -20.18 40.91
C ASN A 424 -19.72 -18.81 40.25
N LEU A 425 -19.65 -18.74 38.92
CA LEU A 425 -19.38 -17.46 38.24
C LEU A 425 -20.63 -16.56 38.19
N LYS A 426 -20.48 -15.29 38.56
CA LYS A 426 -21.37 -14.18 38.20
C LYS A 426 -20.51 -13.05 37.66
N LEU A 427 -20.50 -12.82 36.35
CA LEU A 427 -19.78 -11.70 35.75
C LEU A 427 -20.66 -10.47 35.71
N ASN A 428 -20.13 -9.32 36.13
CA ASN A 428 -20.84 -8.05 35.98
C ASN A 428 -20.46 -7.44 34.62
N ILE A 429 -21.04 -7.93 33.53
CA ILE A 429 -20.54 -7.67 32.17
C ILE A 429 -20.83 -6.21 31.70
N LEU A 430 -21.72 -5.48 32.38
CA LEU A 430 -22.26 -4.18 31.92
C LEU A 430 -21.84 -2.94 32.75
N SER A 431 -20.90 -3.06 33.69
CA SER A 431 -20.47 -1.96 34.57
C SER A 431 -19.23 -1.22 34.09
#